data_AF-A0A2P5CN80-F1
#
_entry.id   AF-A0A2P5CN80-F1
#
_cell.length_a   1.000
_cell.length_b   1.000
_cell.length_c   1.000
_cell.angle_alpha   90.00
_cell.angle_beta   90.00
_cell.angle_gamma   90.00
#
_symmetry.space_group_name_H-M   'P 1'
#
loop_
_entity.id
_entity.type
_entity.pdbx_description
1 polymer ?
#
loop_
_entity_poly.entity_id
_entity_poly.type
_entity_poly.pdbx_seq_one_letter_code
_entity_poly.pdbx_strand_id
1 'polypeptide(L)'
;MHAFSGGHSGRQNRCEPPPPPAPWIKINVDAAVRAEEAAGAAVAWDEHGMVLALTAAPFPHPEPVMAETAAMLLGLQLARDYAWSSVVFESDCLNLVNCWNGSAEVP
;
A
#
# COMPACT_ATOMS: atom_id res chain seq x y z
N MET A 1 37.43 31.75 22.19
CA MET A 1 37.02 30.61 23.04
C MET A 1 35.50 30.53 22.97
N HIS A 2 34.80 29.51 22.50
CA HIS A 2 35.12 28.25 21.84
C HIS A 2 33.99 28.03 20.81
N ALA A 3 34.36 27.55 19.61
CA ALA A 3 33.41 27.05 18.63
C ALA A 3 32.82 25.71 19.12
N PHE A 4 31.54 25.48 18.86
CA PHE A 4 31.03 24.14 18.59
C PHE A 4 30.16 24.18 17.33
N SER A 5 30.84 23.83 16.23
CA SER A 5 30.22 23.24 15.05
C SER A 5 29.53 21.93 15.46
N GLY A 6 28.34 21.70 14.94
CA GLY A 6 27.56 20.51 15.23
C GLY A 6 26.46 20.31 14.20
N GLY A 7 26.82 20.33 12.92
CA GLY A 7 25.97 19.83 11.86
C GLY A 7 25.72 18.34 12.10
N HIS A 8 24.51 18.00 12.56
CA HIS A 8 23.99 16.64 12.48
C HIS A 8 22.93 16.63 11.39
N SER A 9 23.40 16.63 10.13
CA SER A 9 22.64 16.04 9.04
C SER A 9 22.70 14.53 9.24
N GLY A 10 21.90 14.04 10.19
CA GLY A 10 21.53 12.64 10.22
C GLY A 10 20.61 12.44 9.03
N ARG A 11 21.16 12.01 7.89
CA ARG A 11 20.36 11.25 6.92
C ARG A 11 19.80 10.07 7.70
N GLN A 12 18.54 10.19 8.11
CA GLN A 12 17.79 9.02 8.51
C GLN A 12 17.73 8.17 7.25
N ASN A 13 18.49 7.07 7.23
CA ASN A 13 18.26 5.98 6.28
C ASN A 13 16.92 5.36 6.69
N ARG A 14 15.83 6.03 6.32
CA ARG A 14 14.51 5.42 6.47
C ARG A 14 14.42 4.33 5.42
N CYS A 15 14.12 3.11 5.85
CA CYS A 15 13.67 2.02 4.97
C CYS A 15 12.25 2.34 4.50
N GLU A 16 12.04 3.55 3.98
CA GLU A 16 10.79 3.97 3.37
C GLU A 16 10.88 3.62 1.88
N PRO A 17 9.86 2.97 1.30
CA PRO A 17 9.79 2.76 -0.13
C PRO A 17 9.97 4.11 -0.85
N PRO A 18 10.74 4.17 -1.95
CA PRO A 18 10.87 5.42 -2.70
C PRO A 18 9.47 5.90 -3.13
N PRO A 19 9.22 7.22 -3.06
CA PRO A 19 7.94 7.76 -3.47
C PRO A 19 7.69 7.46 -4.96
N PRO A 20 6.42 7.32 -5.38
CA PRO A 20 6.10 7.13 -6.79
C PRO A 20 6.56 8.36 -7.60
N PRO A 21 6.94 8.19 -8.88
CA PRO A 21 7.19 9.33 -9.75
C PRO A 21 5.87 10.06 -10.02
N ALA A 22 5.86 11.39 -10.06
CA ALA A 22 4.69 12.14 -10.52
C ALA A 22 4.31 11.72 -11.97
N PRO A 23 3.01 11.60 -12.32
CA PRO A 23 1.81 11.94 -11.54
C PRO A 23 1.19 10.73 -10.80
N TRP A 24 1.97 9.70 -10.47
CA TRP A 24 1.45 8.46 -9.93
C TRP A 24 1.18 8.56 -8.43
N ILE A 25 0.05 8.01 -8.00
CA ILE A 25 -0.27 7.78 -6.59
C ILE A 25 0.06 6.34 -6.24
N LYS A 26 0.87 6.12 -5.19
CA LYS A 26 1.14 4.78 -4.69
C LYS A 26 0.03 4.36 -3.74
N ILE A 27 -0.50 3.16 -3.90
CA ILE A 27 -1.48 2.57 -3.00
C ILE A 27 -0.91 1.26 -2.45
N ASN A 28 -0.48 1.28 -1.19
CA ASN A 28 -0.11 0.06 -0.47
C ASN A 28 -1.38 -0.63 0.02
N VAL A 29 -1.49 -1.93 -0.19
CA VAL A 29 -2.60 -2.76 0.29
C VAL A 29 -2.06 -3.96 1.06
N ASP A 30 -2.77 -4.35 2.12
CA ASP A 30 -2.42 -5.48 2.99
C ASP A 30 -3.69 -5.99 3.68
N ALA A 31 -3.72 -7.27 4.04
CA ALA A 31 -4.79 -7.87 4.81
C ALA A 31 -4.29 -8.70 6.01
N ALA A 32 -4.94 -8.49 7.15
CA ALA A 32 -4.76 -9.30 8.34
C ALA A 32 -5.87 -10.34 8.45
N VAL A 33 -5.49 -11.61 8.55
CA VAL A 33 -6.42 -12.74 8.68
C VAL A 33 -6.48 -13.25 10.13
N ARG A 34 -7.67 -13.67 10.56
CA ARG A 34 -7.97 -14.41 11.79
C ARG A 34 -8.74 -15.68 11.46
N ALA A 35 -9.11 -16.46 12.47
CA ALA A 35 -9.76 -17.76 12.29
C ALA A 35 -11.06 -17.70 11.46
N GLU A 36 -11.87 -16.65 11.64
CA GLU A 36 -13.20 -16.54 11.02
C GLU A 36 -13.41 -15.23 10.25
N GLU A 37 -12.45 -14.32 10.32
CA GLU A 37 -12.55 -12.98 9.75
C GLU A 37 -11.20 -12.54 9.20
N ALA A 38 -11.23 -11.53 8.35
CA ALA A 38 -10.06 -10.77 7.92
C ALA A 38 -10.37 -9.28 7.96
N ALA A 39 -9.34 -8.45 7.92
CA ALA A 39 -9.46 -7.02 7.69
C ALA A 39 -8.42 -6.60 6.66
N GLY A 40 -8.86 -5.84 5.64
CA GLY A 40 -7.97 -5.27 4.64
C GLY A 40 -7.83 -3.77 4.84
N ALA A 41 -6.71 -3.22 4.40
CA ALA A 41 -6.45 -1.78 4.38
C ALA A 41 -5.78 -1.35 3.07
N ALA A 42 -5.99 -0.08 2.71
CA ALA A 42 -5.29 0.58 1.62
C ALA A 42 -4.84 1.98 2.07
N VAL A 43 -3.59 2.33 1.76
CA VAL A 43 -3.00 3.65 2.08
C VAL A 43 -2.41 4.27 0.82
N ALA A 44 -2.86 5.46 0.48
CA ALA A 44 -2.45 6.20 -0.71
C ALA A 44 -1.43 7.29 -0.39
N TRP A 45 -0.36 7.37 -1.18
CA TRP A 45 0.78 8.29 -1.01
C TRP A 45 1.07 9.06 -2.30
N ASP A 46 1.43 10.33 -2.17
CA ASP A 46 1.92 11.16 -3.29
C ASP A 46 3.43 11.02 -3.52
N GLU A 47 3.95 11.73 -4.52
CA GLU A 47 5.38 11.76 -4.87
C GLU A 47 6.29 12.41 -3.81
N HIS A 48 5.71 13.08 -2.81
CA HIS A 48 6.42 13.68 -1.68
C HIS A 48 6.44 12.76 -0.46
N GLY A 49 5.81 11.57 -0.54
CA GLY A 49 5.66 10.65 0.57
C GLY A 49 4.60 11.09 1.57
N MET A 50 3.63 11.90 1.16
CA MET A 50 2.51 12.34 1.98
C MET A 50 1.31 11.41 1.78
N VAL A 51 0.68 11.00 2.88
CA VAL A 51 -0.58 10.23 2.83
C VAL A 51 -1.70 11.14 2.32
N LEU A 52 -2.35 10.75 1.23
CA LEU A 52 -3.47 11.45 0.64
C LEU A 52 -4.82 10.94 1.15
N ALA A 53 -4.94 9.61 1.29
CA ALA A 53 -6.14 8.96 1.77
C ALA A 53 -5.83 7.56 2.29
N LEU A 54 -6.75 7.01 3.09
CA LEU A 54 -6.69 5.62 3.55
C LEU A 54 -8.10 5.07 3.74
N THR A 55 -8.24 3.76 3.65
CA THR A 55 -9.47 3.03 3.96
C THR A 55 -9.14 1.67 4.56
N ALA A 56 -10.04 1.14 5.38
CA ALA A 56 -9.93 -0.20 5.95
C ALA A 56 -11.32 -0.77 6.22
N ALA A 57 -11.50 -2.07 6.05
CA ALA A 57 -12.77 -2.74 6.33
C ALA A 57 -12.56 -4.21 6.75
N PRO A 58 -13.45 -4.75 7.61
CA PRO A 58 -13.49 -6.18 7.93
C PRO A 58 -14.24 -6.99 6.85
N PHE A 59 -13.89 -8.26 6.71
CA PHE A 59 -14.48 -9.22 5.78
C PHE A 59 -14.64 -10.61 6.44
N PRO A 60 -15.69 -11.38 6.11
CA PRO A 60 -15.93 -12.71 6.71
C PRO A 60 -15.13 -13.85 6.03
N HIS A 61 -14.08 -13.52 5.27
CA HIS A 61 -13.33 -14.49 4.46
C HIS A 61 -11.90 -14.61 5.01
N PRO A 62 -11.57 -15.67 5.76
CA PRO A 62 -10.24 -15.85 6.33
C PRO A 62 -9.25 -16.49 5.34
N GLU A 63 -9.62 -16.69 4.07
CA GLU A 63 -8.67 -17.19 3.08
C GLU A 63 -7.69 -16.06 2.70
N PRO A 64 -6.36 -16.26 2.83
CA PRO A 64 -5.39 -15.17 2.68
C PRO A 64 -5.45 -14.46 1.33
N VAL A 65 -5.51 -15.17 0.21
CA VAL A 65 -5.52 -14.53 -1.13
C VAL A 65 -6.79 -13.71 -1.35
N MET A 66 -7.93 -14.19 -0.86
CA MET A 66 -9.23 -13.51 -0.88
C MET A 66 -9.22 -12.26 0.01
N ALA A 67 -8.59 -12.34 1.19
CA ALA A 67 -8.43 -11.20 2.09
C ALA A 67 -7.55 -10.11 1.44
N GLU A 68 -6.42 -10.49 0.85
CA GLU A 68 -5.55 -9.60 0.08
C GLU A 68 -6.27 -8.99 -1.13
N THR A 69 -7.08 -9.80 -1.83
CA THR A 69 -7.91 -9.34 -2.96
C THR A 69 -8.95 -8.32 -2.49
N ALA A 70 -9.54 -8.53 -1.31
CA ALA A 70 -10.47 -7.58 -0.72
C ALA A 70 -9.77 -6.26 -0.32
N ALA A 71 -8.53 -6.31 0.19
CA ALA A 71 -7.72 -5.12 0.42
C ALA A 71 -7.39 -4.38 -0.89
N MET A 72 -7.06 -5.10 -1.96
CA MET A 72 -6.86 -4.52 -3.30
C MET A 72 -8.14 -3.84 -3.81
N LEU A 73 -9.32 -4.45 -3.60
CA LEU A 73 -10.61 -3.85 -3.95
C LEU A 73 -10.86 -2.55 -3.18
N LEU A 74 -10.54 -2.49 -1.89
CA LEU A 74 -10.62 -1.25 -1.11
C LEU A 74 -9.74 -0.15 -1.72
N GLY A 75 -8.51 -0.47 -2.10
CA GLY A 75 -7.61 0.50 -2.74
C GLY A 75 -8.10 0.95 -4.13
N LEU A 76 -8.73 0.07 -4.91
CA LEU A 76 -9.35 0.43 -6.19
C LEU A 76 -10.55 1.37 -6.00
N GLN A 77 -11.38 1.11 -5.00
CA GLN A 77 -12.48 2.01 -4.64
C GLN A 77 -11.96 3.36 -4.18
N LEU A 78 -10.92 3.38 -3.34
CA LEU A 78 -10.25 4.61 -2.91
C LEU A 78 -9.75 5.43 -4.12
N ALA A 79 -9.06 4.78 -5.06
CA ALA A 79 -8.57 5.45 -6.28
C ALA A 79 -9.70 6.05 -7.12
N ARG A 80 -10.80 5.30 -7.28
CA ARG A 80 -11.98 5.76 -8.00
C ARG A 80 -12.64 6.96 -7.31
N ASP A 81 -12.82 6.89 -6.00
CA ASP A 81 -13.54 7.90 -5.23
C ASP A 81 -12.78 9.24 -5.20
N TYR A 82 -11.44 9.20 -5.28
CA TYR A 82 -10.57 10.38 -5.41
C TYR A 82 -10.26 10.75 -6.87
N ALA A 83 -10.84 10.06 -7.85
CA ALA A 83 -10.64 10.28 -9.28
C ALA A 83 -9.16 10.26 -9.72
N TRP A 84 -8.32 9.44 -9.10
CA TRP A 84 -6.93 9.28 -9.51
C TRP A 84 -6.84 8.45 -10.78
N SER A 85 -6.20 9.02 -11.81
CA SER A 85 -6.05 8.40 -13.13
C SER A 85 -4.76 7.59 -13.30
N SER A 86 -3.77 7.79 -12.43
CA SER A 86 -2.47 7.11 -12.46
C SER A 86 -2.15 6.58 -11.07
N VAL A 87 -2.29 5.27 -10.86
CA VAL A 87 -2.07 4.62 -9.56
C VAL A 87 -1.14 3.42 -9.71
N VAL A 88 -0.24 3.24 -8.75
CA VAL A 88 0.60 2.05 -8.63
C VAL A 88 0.24 1.32 -7.34
N PHE A 89 -0.19 0.06 -7.48
CA PHE A 89 -0.51 -0.79 -6.34
C PHE A 89 0.73 -1.56 -5.88
N GLU A 90 0.93 -1.64 -4.57
CA GLU A 90 1.99 -2.41 -3.94
C GLU A 90 1.34 -3.35 -2.91
N SER A 91 1.52 -4.65 -3.08
CA SER A 91 1.06 -5.72 -2.19
C SER A 91 2.21 -6.69 -1.98
N ASP A 92 2.30 -7.27 -0.79
CA ASP A 92 3.28 -8.31 -0.46
C ASP A 92 2.78 -9.74 -0.82
N CYS A 93 1.53 -9.86 -1.29
CA CYS A 93 0.95 -11.12 -1.72
C CYS A 93 1.28 -11.44 -3.19
N LEU A 94 2.35 -12.20 -3.40
CA LEU A 94 2.78 -12.62 -4.74
C LEU A 94 1.69 -13.39 -5.50
N ASN A 95 0.88 -14.20 -4.82
CA ASN A 95 -0.22 -14.95 -5.43
C ASN A 95 -1.26 -14.00 -6.04
N LEU A 96 -1.68 -12.97 -5.29
CA LEU A 96 -2.56 -11.92 -5.80
C LEU A 96 -1.95 -11.23 -7.02
N VAL A 97 -0.68 -10.81 -6.94
CA VAL A 97 0.00 -10.12 -8.04
C VAL A 97 0.07 -10.99 -9.30
N ASN A 98 0.35 -12.28 -9.17
CA ASN A 98 0.39 -13.21 -10.31
C ASN A 98 -1.00 -13.44 -10.91
N CYS A 99 -2.03 -13.63 -10.08
CA CYS A 99 -3.41 -13.78 -10.53
C CYS A 99 -3.90 -12.54 -11.29
N TRP A 100 -3.63 -11.35 -10.75
CA TRP A 100 -4.01 -10.08 -11.38
C TRP A 100 -3.36 -9.89 -12.75
N ASN A 101 -2.07 -10.24 -12.88
CA ASN A 101 -1.32 -10.12 -14.13
C ASN A 101 -1.55 -11.29 -15.11
N GLY A 102 -2.52 -12.17 -14.86
CA GLY A 102 -2.82 -13.32 -15.72
C GLY A 102 -1.66 -14.32 -15.82
N SER A 103 -0.76 -14.32 -14.84
CA SER A 103 0.46 -15.14 -14.80
C SER A 103 0.34 -16.37 -13.88
N ALA A 104 -0.85 -16.61 -13.32
CA ALA A 104 -1.14 -17.78 -12.48
C ALA A 104 -2.27 -18.64 -13.10
N GLU A 105 -2.22 -19.95 -12.83
CA GLU A 105 -3.43 -20.77 -12.85
C GLU A 105 -4.20 -20.46 -11.56
N VAL A 106 -5.50 -20.14 -11.69
CA VAL A 106 -6.36 -19.86 -10.54
C VAL A 106 -6.42 -21.12 -9.66
N PRO A 107 -6.13 -21.03 -8.35
CA PRO A 107 -6.20 -22.18 -7.43
C PRO A 107 -7.55 -22.88 -7.39
#